data_AF-A0A3D3FM54-F1
#
_entry.id   AF-A0A3D3FM54-F1
#
_cell.length_a   1.000
_cell.length_b   1.000
_cell.length_c   1.000
_cell.angle_alpha   90.00
_cell.angle_beta   90.00
_cell.angle_gamma   90.00
#
_symmetry.space_group_name_H-M   'P 1'
#
loop_
_entity.id
_entity.type
_entity.pdbx_description
1 polymer ?
#
loop_
_entity_poly.entity_id
_entity_poly.type
_entity_poly.pdbx_seq_one_letter_code
_entity_poly.pdbx_strand_id
1 'polypeptide(L)'
;MFAFLILLSLAPCLPAQGEKPGADGAAAEVAALLASFGLPASGTSMLDDGRTEAMLALAARLRINVFELLDASYRYLLPRGLRLGIPGGSLRKAEARFDFGRERVRSLLPVDVLEKIEIGAVQGPGEQAMDVWLSKSREEFIEIGTAVYETRFGFEKLSPLRFDHSYGVKVKRFPFSSVLERLELYEPGKGAIYVRGLPKPKKWNLWIVTLQK
;
A
#
# COMPACT_ATOMS: atom_id res chain seq x y z
N MET A 1 21.81 17.45 -60.30
CA MET A 1 22.36 16.73 -59.14
C MET A 1 21.98 17.52 -57.89
N PHE A 2 20.79 17.26 -57.34
CA PHE A 2 20.26 17.97 -56.17
C PHE A 2 20.38 17.05 -54.95
N ALA A 3 21.21 17.45 -53.99
CA ALA A 3 21.45 16.72 -52.76
C ALA A 3 20.30 16.97 -51.77
N PHE A 4 19.69 15.87 -51.34
CA PHE A 4 18.62 15.77 -50.37
C PHE A 4 19.23 15.95 -48.96
N LEU A 5 18.86 17.00 -48.24
CA LEU A 5 19.28 17.20 -46.84
C LEU A 5 18.11 16.79 -45.93
N ILE A 6 18.31 15.64 -45.28
CA ILE A 6 17.37 14.96 -44.40
C ILE A 6 17.24 15.76 -43.10
N LEU A 7 16.03 16.23 -42.79
CA LEU A 7 15.63 16.66 -41.45
C LEU A 7 15.60 15.43 -40.53
N LEU A 8 16.55 15.34 -39.60
CA LEU A 8 16.46 14.45 -38.44
C LEU A 8 15.42 15.02 -37.47
N SER A 9 14.20 14.50 -37.53
CA SER A 9 13.19 14.69 -36.50
C SER A 9 13.64 14.02 -35.21
N LEU A 10 13.93 14.82 -34.17
CA LEU A 10 14.02 14.36 -32.79
C LEU A 10 12.62 13.91 -32.36
N ALA A 11 12.33 12.61 -32.53
CA ALA A 11 11.18 12.00 -31.89
C ALA A 11 11.39 12.04 -30.36
N PRO A 12 10.40 12.47 -29.56
CA PRO A 12 10.47 12.28 -28.12
C PRO A 12 10.51 10.77 -27.87
N CYS A 13 11.57 10.33 -27.20
CA CYS A 13 11.75 8.97 -26.74
C CYS A 13 10.56 8.63 -25.82
N LEU A 14 9.58 7.89 -26.33
CA LEU A 14 8.57 7.25 -25.49
C LEU A 14 9.35 6.40 -24.47
N PRO A 15 9.06 6.50 -23.15
CA PRO A 15 9.66 5.58 -22.21
C PRO A 15 9.33 4.16 -22.68
N ALA A 16 10.38 3.38 -22.94
CA ALA A 16 10.29 1.94 -23.13
C ALA A 16 9.33 1.40 -22.07
N GLN A 17 8.41 0.49 -22.44
CA GLN A 17 7.38 -0.04 -21.53
C GLN A 17 7.99 -0.33 -20.16
N GLY A 18 7.76 0.63 -19.25
CA GLY A 18 8.72 0.96 -18.20
C GLY A 18 8.71 -0.08 -17.10
N GLU A 19 9.90 -0.39 -16.61
CA GLU A 19 10.10 -1.05 -15.34
C GLU A 19 9.16 -0.44 -14.28
N LYS A 20 8.49 -1.28 -13.49
CA LYS A 20 7.57 -0.79 -12.47
C LYS A 20 8.37 0.10 -11.52
N PRO A 21 7.97 1.35 -11.27
CA PRO A 21 8.77 2.27 -10.46
C PRO A 21 8.86 1.84 -8.98
N GLY A 22 7.92 1.00 -8.54
CA GLY A 22 7.79 0.63 -7.13
C GLY A 22 7.48 1.83 -6.24
N ALA A 23 7.61 1.67 -4.92
CA ALA A 23 7.36 2.77 -3.99
C ALA A 23 8.41 3.89 -4.13
N ASP A 24 9.68 3.54 -4.40
CA ASP A 24 10.76 4.52 -4.53
C ASP A 24 10.54 5.47 -5.72
N GLY A 25 10.25 4.93 -6.91
CA GLY A 25 9.98 5.75 -8.09
C GLY A 25 8.66 6.53 -8.01
N ALA A 26 7.70 6.07 -7.19
CA ALA A 26 6.42 6.75 -6.99
C ALA A 26 6.45 7.85 -5.92
N ALA A 27 7.47 7.87 -5.05
CA ALA A 27 7.47 8.68 -3.84
C ALA A 27 7.27 10.19 -4.09
N ALA A 28 7.89 10.75 -5.14
CA ALA A 28 7.78 12.17 -5.47
C ALA A 28 6.35 12.57 -5.90
N GLU A 29 5.71 11.75 -6.74
CA GLU A 29 4.36 12.03 -7.24
C GLU A 29 3.30 11.83 -6.15
N VAL A 30 3.47 10.82 -5.30
CA VAL A 30 2.62 10.62 -4.12
C VAL A 30 2.76 11.79 -3.14
N ALA A 31 3.99 12.25 -2.88
CA ALA A 31 4.23 13.42 -2.05
C ALA A 31 3.56 14.69 -2.61
N ALA A 32 3.63 14.92 -3.93
CA ALA A 32 2.99 16.06 -4.58
C ALA A 32 1.46 16.01 -4.44
N LEU A 33 0.85 14.83 -4.60
CA LEU A 33 -0.58 14.65 -4.37
C LEU A 33 -0.97 14.94 -2.92
N LEU A 34 -0.27 14.34 -1.95
CA LEU A 34 -0.57 14.54 -0.52
C LEU A 34 -0.39 16.00 -0.10
N ALA A 35 0.60 16.70 -0.65
CA ALA A 35 0.78 18.13 -0.41
C ALA A 35 -0.43 18.95 -0.89
N SER A 36 -1.06 18.57 -2.01
CA SER A 36 -2.25 19.25 -2.52
C SER A 36 -3.49 19.10 -1.63
N PHE A 37 -3.51 18.11 -0.73
CA PHE A 37 -4.65 17.89 0.16
C PHE A 37 -4.72 18.90 1.32
N GLY A 38 -3.61 19.59 1.64
CA GLY A 38 -3.56 20.54 2.74
C GLY A 38 -3.86 19.89 4.09
N LEU A 39 -3.20 18.77 4.40
CA LEU A 39 -3.44 18.01 5.63
C LEU A 39 -3.06 18.85 6.88
N PRO A 40 -3.94 18.98 7.88
CA PRO A 40 -3.60 19.67 9.13
C PRO A 40 -2.46 18.96 9.89
N ALA A 41 -1.69 19.76 10.62
CA ALA A 41 -0.53 19.30 11.39
C ALA A 41 -0.88 18.46 12.64
N SER A 42 -2.14 18.51 13.10
CA SER A 42 -2.60 17.77 14.29
C SER A 42 -3.74 16.82 13.96
N GLY A 43 -3.69 15.66 14.62
CA GLY A 43 -4.69 14.59 14.48
C GLY A 43 -4.56 13.78 13.18
N THR A 44 -5.40 12.76 13.08
CA THR A 44 -5.59 11.99 11.86
C THR A 44 -6.50 12.74 10.89
N SER A 45 -5.95 13.07 9.71
CA SER A 45 -6.73 13.63 8.61
C SER A 45 -7.47 12.51 7.88
N MET A 46 -8.78 12.37 8.14
CA MET A 46 -9.61 11.41 7.41
C MET A 46 -9.85 11.90 5.97
N LEU A 47 -9.54 11.05 5.00
CA LEU A 47 -9.83 11.30 3.59
C LEU A 47 -11.32 11.13 3.31
N ASP A 48 -11.82 11.96 2.39
CA ASP A 48 -13.12 11.75 1.76
C ASP A 48 -13.01 10.80 0.56
N ASP A 49 -14.15 10.54 -0.08
CA ASP A 49 -14.22 9.67 -1.24
C ASP A 49 -13.36 10.20 -2.40
N GLY A 50 -13.38 11.51 -2.66
CA GLY A 50 -12.65 12.13 -3.77
C GLY A 50 -11.13 12.05 -3.63
N ARG A 51 -10.60 12.30 -2.42
CA ARG A 51 -9.17 12.17 -2.11
C ARG A 51 -8.72 10.72 -2.10
N THR A 52 -9.57 9.80 -1.61
CA THR A 52 -9.30 8.36 -1.67
C THR A 52 -9.20 7.90 -3.12
N GLU A 53 -10.16 8.29 -3.98
CA GLU A 53 -10.10 8.01 -5.42
C GLU A 53 -8.88 8.63 -6.09
N ALA A 54 -8.49 9.86 -5.74
CA ALA A 54 -7.31 10.51 -6.30
C ALA A 54 -6.01 9.73 -5.99
N MET A 55 -5.87 9.20 -4.77
CA MET A 55 -4.75 8.33 -4.41
C MET A 55 -4.73 7.02 -5.20
N LEU A 56 -5.90 6.40 -5.38
CA LEU A 56 -6.03 5.15 -6.14
C LEU A 56 -5.80 5.37 -7.65
N ALA A 57 -6.30 6.47 -8.20
CA ALA A 57 -6.05 6.88 -9.58
C ALA A 57 -4.55 7.14 -9.83
N LEU A 58 -3.89 7.79 -8.87
CA LEU A 58 -2.45 7.98 -8.92
C LEU A 58 -1.71 6.63 -8.90
N ALA A 59 -2.06 5.72 -7.98
CA ALA A 59 -1.45 4.39 -7.93
C ALA A 59 -1.65 3.60 -9.22
N ALA A 60 -2.84 3.67 -9.83
CA ALA A 60 -3.12 3.03 -11.12
C ALA A 60 -2.28 3.62 -12.25
N ARG A 61 -2.16 4.95 -12.31
CA ARG A 61 -1.33 5.66 -13.29
C ARG A 61 0.15 5.31 -13.14
N LEU A 62 0.64 5.26 -11.90
CA LEU A 62 2.02 4.90 -11.56
C LEU A 62 2.30 3.40 -11.64
N ARG A 63 1.26 2.58 -11.83
CA ARG A 63 1.33 1.12 -11.89
C ARG A 63 1.99 0.52 -10.64
N ILE A 64 1.59 1.00 -9.46
CA ILE A 64 2.02 0.49 -8.15
C ILE A 64 0.86 -0.19 -7.41
N ASN A 65 1.18 -1.01 -6.43
CA ASN A 65 0.18 -1.66 -5.57
C ASN A 65 -0.16 -0.82 -4.32
N VAL A 66 -1.20 -1.22 -3.59
CA VAL A 66 -1.67 -0.48 -2.40
C VAL A 66 -0.59 -0.35 -1.32
N PHE A 67 0.24 -1.38 -1.08
CA PHE A 67 1.30 -1.29 -0.08
C PHE A 67 2.42 -0.35 -0.51
N GLU A 68 2.75 -0.29 -1.80
CA GLU A 68 3.70 0.70 -2.33
C GLU A 68 3.16 2.12 -2.21
N LEU A 69 1.86 2.32 -2.45
CA LEU A 69 1.19 3.60 -2.24
C LEU A 69 1.23 4.01 -0.76
N LEU A 70 0.95 3.09 0.16
CA LEU A 70 1.01 3.33 1.60
C LEU A 70 2.43 3.64 2.08
N ASP A 71 3.43 2.89 1.63
CA ASP A 71 4.85 3.15 1.92
C ASP A 71 5.27 4.54 1.42
N ALA A 72 4.99 4.86 0.15
CA ALA A 72 5.28 6.18 -0.42
C ALA A 72 4.57 7.32 0.34
N SER A 73 3.32 7.09 0.76
CA SER A 73 2.56 8.05 1.57
C SER A 73 3.20 8.27 2.93
N TYR A 74 3.57 7.19 3.63
CA TYR A 74 4.21 7.26 4.93
C TYR A 74 5.51 8.07 4.91
N ARG A 75 6.33 7.92 3.86
CA ARG A 75 7.58 8.69 3.68
C ARG A 75 7.34 10.19 3.57
N TYR A 76 6.20 10.62 3.02
CA TYR A 76 5.81 12.03 3.01
C TYR A 76 5.30 12.50 4.37
N LEU A 77 4.47 11.69 5.02
CA LEU A 77 3.73 12.01 6.24
C LEU A 77 4.63 12.08 7.48
N LEU A 78 5.49 11.06 7.68
CA LEU A 78 6.33 10.91 8.86
C LEU A 78 7.21 12.15 9.17
N PRO A 79 8.06 12.65 8.25
CA PRO A 79 8.95 13.79 8.55
C PRO A 79 8.19 15.11 8.78
N ARG A 80 6.90 15.16 8.47
CA ARG A 80 6.04 16.33 8.66
C ARG A 80 5.15 16.22 9.91
N GLY A 81 5.27 15.12 10.66
CA GLY A 81 4.40 14.85 11.80
C GLY A 81 2.93 14.64 11.40
N LEU A 82 2.64 14.34 10.14
CA LEU A 82 1.27 14.20 9.64
C LEU A 82 0.77 12.76 9.80
N ARG A 83 -0.55 12.63 9.96
CA ARG A 83 -1.24 11.33 9.99
C ARG A 83 -2.48 11.38 9.12
N LEU A 84 -2.68 10.33 8.34
CA LEU A 84 -3.75 10.20 7.36
C LEU A 84 -4.61 8.98 7.68
N GLY A 85 -5.92 9.13 7.55
CA GLY A 85 -6.87 8.02 7.66
C GLY A 85 -7.63 7.82 6.36
N ILE A 86 -7.79 6.57 5.94
CA ILE A 86 -8.57 6.18 4.76
C ILE A 86 -9.79 5.39 5.25
N PRO A 87 -11.02 5.92 5.11
CA PRO A 87 -12.21 5.17 5.48
C PRO A 87 -12.39 3.93 4.60
N GLY A 88 -12.71 2.80 5.22
CA GLY A 88 -13.04 1.58 4.47
C GLY A 88 -14.29 1.72 3.62
N GLY A 89 -15.23 2.59 4.02
CA GLY A 89 -16.40 2.94 3.19
C GLY A 89 -16.01 3.63 1.87
N SER A 90 -15.01 4.52 1.90
CA SER A 90 -14.49 5.19 0.72
C SER A 90 -13.75 4.21 -0.20
N LEU A 91 -12.96 3.29 0.37
CA LEU A 91 -12.33 2.21 -0.40
C LEU A 91 -13.36 1.29 -1.06
N ARG A 92 -14.38 0.84 -0.35
CA ARG A 92 -15.46 0.01 -0.94
C ARG A 92 -16.21 0.72 -2.06
N LYS A 93 -16.50 2.01 -1.92
CA LYS A 93 -17.12 2.80 -3.03
C LYS A 93 -16.21 2.84 -4.26
N ALA A 94 -14.90 3.03 -4.03
CA ALA A 94 -13.92 3.06 -5.10
C ALA A 94 -13.73 1.70 -5.80
N GLU A 95 -14.14 0.58 -5.21
CA GLU A 95 -14.14 -0.74 -5.87
C GLU A 95 -15.03 -0.79 -7.12
N ALA A 96 -15.99 0.13 -7.28
CA ALA A 96 -16.76 0.25 -8.52
C ALA A 96 -15.92 0.70 -9.72
N ARG A 97 -14.75 1.29 -9.48
CA ARG A 97 -13.88 1.91 -10.51
C ARG A 97 -12.47 1.36 -10.52
N PHE A 98 -12.02 0.77 -9.42
CA PHE A 98 -10.66 0.30 -9.23
C PHE A 98 -10.64 -1.16 -8.76
N ASP A 99 -9.66 -1.93 -9.24
CA ASP A 99 -9.23 -3.19 -8.64
C ASP A 99 -7.95 -2.92 -7.83
N PHE A 100 -8.00 -3.17 -6.53
CA PHE A 100 -6.90 -2.89 -5.58
C PHE A 100 -5.78 -3.92 -5.59
N GLY A 101 -5.84 -4.93 -6.44
CA GLY A 101 -4.81 -5.94 -6.54
C GLY A 101 -5.26 -7.33 -6.14
N ARG A 102 -6.53 -7.66 -6.45
CA ARG A 102 -7.10 -9.01 -6.43
C ARG A 102 -6.87 -9.76 -5.10
N GLU A 103 -6.72 -11.08 -5.18
CA GLU A 103 -6.68 -11.99 -4.03
C GLU A 103 -5.58 -11.62 -3.03
N ARG A 104 -4.31 -11.46 -3.44
CA ARG A 104 -3.21 -11.30 -2.46
C ARG A 104 -3.22 -9.97 -1.72
N VAL A 105 -3.64 -8.88 -2.37
CA VAL A 105 -3.80 -7.59 -1.66
C VAL A 105 -5.00 -7.68 -0.72
N ARG A 106 -6.13 -8.25 -1.19
CA ARG A 106 -7.31 -8.48 -0.35
C ARG A 106 -7.05 -9.42 0.81
N SER A 107 -6.11 -10.37 0.66
CA SER A 107 -5.75 -11.28 1.73
C SER A 107 -5.00 -10.58 2.87
N LEU A 108 -4.30 -9.49 2.59
CA LEU A 108 -3.59 -8.70 3.60
C LEU A 108 -4.39 -7.50 4.11
N LEU A 109 -5.32 -6.99 3.29
CA LEU A 109 -6.21 -5.89 3.61
C LEU A 109 -7.66 -6.29 3.28
N PRO A 110 -8.43 -6.79 4.26
CA PRO A 110 -9.81 -7.25 4.06
C PRO A 110 -10.79 -6.09 3.86
N VAL A 111 -10.82 -5.50 2.65
CA VAL A 111 -11.57 -4.28 2.32
C VAL A 111 -13.08 -4.39 2.59
N ASP A 112 -13.65 -5.58 2.45
CA ASP A 112 -15.08 -5.82 2.66
C ASP A 112 -15.53 -5.59 4.11
N VAL A 113 -14.65 -5.86 5.08
CA VAL A 113 -14.92 -5.64 6.52
C VAL A 113 -14.12 -4.50 7.13
N LEU A 114 -13.30 -3.81 6.32
CA LEU A 114 -12.45 -2.70 6.72
C LEU A 114 -13.27 -1.49 7.21
N GLU A 115 -12.96 -0.97 8.39
CA GLU A 115 -13.55 0.28 8.88
C GLU A 115 -12.70 1.47 8.48
N LYS A 116 -11.38 1.38 8.71
CA LYS A 116 -10.40 2.39 8.30
C LYS A 116 -8.96 1.86 8.34
N ILE A 117 -8.10 2.52 7.59
CA ILE A 117 -6.64 2.42 7.69
C ILE A 117 -6.14 3.77 8.18
N GLU A 118 -5.22 3.80 9.13
CA GLU A 118 -4.46 5.01 9.47
C GLU A 118 -2.97 4.77 9.30
N ILE A 119 -2.26 5.78 8.81
CA ILE A 119 -0.83 5.72 8.52
C ILE A 119 -0.18 7.08 8.70
N GLY A 120 1.05 7.11 9.21
CA GLY A 120 1.83 8.33 9.37
C GLY A 120 2.51 8.43 10.72
N ALA A 121 2.74 9.66 11.18
CA ALA A 121 3.35 9.91 12.48
C ALA A 121 2.48 9.36 13.63
N VAL A 122 3.15 8.85 14.67
CA VAL A 122 2.54 8.49 15.95
C VAL A 122 2.46 9.76 16.78
N GLN A 123 1.25 10.26 17.03
CA GLN A 123 0.99 11.52 17.72
C GLN A 123 0.47 11.31 19.15
N GLY A 124 -0.07 10.12 19.47
CA GLY A 124 -0.65 9.82 20.77
C GLY A 124 -0.41 8.40 21.28
N PRO A 125 -0.72 8.15 22.57
CA PRO A 125 -0.60 6.82 23.16
C PRO A 125 -1.48 5.80 22.44
N GLY A 126 -0.89 4.66 22.11
CA GLY A 126 -1.59 3.54 21.50
C GLY A 126 -1.80 3.68 20.00
N GLU A 127 -1.32 4.73 19.32
CA GLU A 127 -1.20 4.78 17.86
C GLU A 127 0.04 4.02 17.40
N GLN A 128 -0.03 3.44 16.20
CA GLN A 128 1.07 2.76 15.54
C GLN A 128 1.39 3.42 14.20
N ALA A 129 2.55 3.11 13.61
CA ALA A 129 2.94 3.68 12.32
C ALA A 129 1.93 3.35 11.20
N MET A 130 1.32 2.17 11.27
CA MET A 130 0.13 1.81 10.50
C MET A 130 -0.85 1.03 11.37
N ASP A 131 -2.09 1.48 11.40
CA ASP A 131 -3.20 0.84 12.09
C ASP A 131 -4.31 0.51 11.10
N VAL A 132 -4.96 -0.63 11.27
CA VAL A 132 -6.08 -1.09 10.47
C VAL A 132 -7.17 -1.58 11.41
N TRP A 133 -8.40 -1.11 11.19
CA TRP A 133 -9.58 -1.50 11.96
C TRP A 133 -10.55 -2.26 11.06
N LEU A 134 -11.03 -3.39 11.55
CA LEU A 134 -12.04 -4.24 10.92
C LEU A 134 -13.27 -4.33 11.81
N SER A 135 -14.44 -4.30 11.19
CA SER A 135 -15.74 -4.48 11.86
C SER A 135 -15.92 -5.85 12.50
N LYS A 136 -15.16 -6.85 12.03
CA LYS A 136 -15.08 -8.19 12.60
C LYS A 136 -13.72 -8.81 12.27
N SER A 137 -13.27 -9.73 13.11
CA SER A 137 -12.08 -10.54 12.83
C SER A 137 -12.24 -11.31 11.51
N ARG A 138 -11.13 -11.55 10.84
CA ARG A 138 -11.07 -12.20 9.52
C ARG A 138 -10.07 -13.34 9.56
N GLU A 139 -10.42 -14.47 8.98
CA GLU A 139 -9.46 -15.53 8.66
C GLU A 139 -9.31 -15.62 7.13
N GLU A 140 -8.08 -15.74 6.66
CA GLU A 140 -7.78 -15.80 5.23
C GLU A 140 -6.56 -16.68 4.98
N PHE A 141 -6.62 -17.54 3.95
CA PHE A 141 -5.49 -18.39 3.62
C PHE A 141 -4.45 -17.61 2.80
N ILE A 142 -3.21 -17.54 3.28
CA ILE A 142 -2.14 -16.74 2.67
C ILE A 142 -1.00 -17.60 2.11
N GLU A 143 -1.30 -18.81 1.61
CA GLU A 143 -0.33 -19.77 1.05
C GLU A 143 0.78 -20.25 2.02
N ILE A 144 0.86 -19.67 3.21
CA ILE A 144 1.72 -20.04 4.32
C ILE A 144 0.92 -20.37 5.57
N GLY A 145 -0.33 -20.77 5.43
CA GLY A 145 -1.25 -21.01 6.53
C GLY A 145 -2.40 -20.01 6.51
N THR A 146 -3.24 -20.09 7.54
CA THR A 146 -4.39 -19.21 7.70
C THR A 146 -3.97 -18.02 8.54
N ALA A 147 -3.93 -16.84 7.92
CA ALA A 147 -3.81 -15.59 8.64
C ALA A 147 -5.12 -15.30 9.37
N VAL A 148 -5.00 -14.92 10.64
CA VAL A 148 -6.10 -14.55 11.52
C VAL A 148 -5.84 -13.12 11.94
N TYR A 149 -6.68 -12.23 11.40
CA TYR A 149 -6.67 -10.81 11.64
C TYR A 149 -7.67 -10.50 12.77
N GLU A 150 -7.16 -9.92 13.84
CA GLU A 150 -7.98 -9.32 14.91
C GLU A 150 -8.67 -8.06 14.38
N THR A 151 -9.68 -7.55 15.10
CA THR A 151 -10.43 -6.35 14.69
C THR A 151 -9.56 -5.09 14.65
N ARG A 152 -8.39 -5.11 15.28
CA ARG A 152 -7.35 -4.11 15.14
C ARG A 152 -6.01 -4.79 14.89
N PHE A 153 -5.37 -4.44 13.78
CA PHE A 153 -4.07 -4.99 13.40
C PHE A 153 -3.26 -3.94 12.64
N GLY A 154 -1.98 -4.20 12.42
CA GLY A 154 -1.15 -3.28 11.65
C GLY A 154 0.32 -3.54 11.88
N PHE A 155 1.11 -2.47 11.83
CA PHE A 155 2.55 -2.51 11.98
C PHE A 155 3.00 -1.38 12.89
N GLU A 156 3.78 -1.71 13.92
CA GLU A 156 4.29 -0.73 14.88
C GLU A 156 5.30 0.21 14.22
N LYS A 157 6.07 -0.29 13.24
CA LYS A 157 7.12 0.47 12.58
C LYS A 157 7.04 0.34 11.06
N LEU A 158 7.09 1.49 10.38
CA LEU A 158 7.33 1.56 8.95
C LEU A 158 8.68 2.24 8.68
N SER A 159 9.39 1.70 7.69
CA SER A 159 10.58 2.30 7.08
C SER A 159 10.53 2.05 5.57
N PRO A 160 11.34 2.72 4.74
CA PRO A 160 11.31 2.52 3.30
C PRO A 160 11.25 1.03 2.91
N LEU A 161 10.19 0.66 2.20
CA LEU A 161 9.91 -0.69 1.69
C LEU A 161 9.64 -1.75 2.78
N ARG A 162 9.44 -1.36 4.04
CA ARG A 162 9.35 -2.31 5.17
C ARG A 162 8.26 -1.92 6.16
N PHE A 163 7.41 -2.90 6.43
CA PHE A 163 6.37 -2.88 7.44
C PHE A 163 6.76 -3.91 8.51
N ASP A 164 7.33 -3.42 9.62
CA ASP A 164 7.97 -4.23 10.66
C ASP A 164 7.08 -4.30 11.92
N HIS A 165 7.29 -5.36 12.71
CA HIS A 165 6.62 -5.58 13.99
C HIS A 165 5.09 -5.56 13.84
N SER A 166 4.57 -6.51 13.08
CA SER A 166 3.11 -6.62 12.97
C SER A 166 2.47 -7.04 14.28
N TYR A 167 1.27 -6.52 14.53
CA TYR A 167 0.43 -6.87 15.68
C TYR A 167 -0.99 -7.19 15.19
N GLY A 168 -1.75 -7.94 15.99
CA GLY A 168 -3.13 -8.32 15.64
C GLY A 168 -3.24 -9.30 14.46
N VAL A 169 -2.12 -9.87 13.98
CA VAL A 169 -2.11 -10.88 12.91
C VAL A 169 -1.32 -12.12 13.32
N LYS A 170 -2.00 -13.27 13.35
CA LYS A 170 -1.39 -14.59 13.58
C LYS A 170 -1.53 -15.46 12.34
N VAL A 171 -0.57 -16.35 12.11
CA VAL A 171 -0.61 -17.35 11.04
C VAL A 171 -0.71 -18.72 11.66
N LYS A 172 -1.86 -19.38 11.49
CA LYS A 172 -2.15 -20.74 11.94
C LYS A 172 -1.70 -21.75 10.89
N ARG A 173 -0.94 -22.76 11.30
CA ARG A 173 -0.57 -23.96 10.54
C ARG A 173 -0.67 -25.15 11.47
N PHE A 174 -1.66 -26.02 11.31
CA PHE A 174 -1.83 -27.15 12.23
C PHE A 174 -0.51 -27.93 12.46
N PRO A 175 -0.08 -28.16 13.72
CA PRO A 175 -0.67 -27.77 15.02
C PRO A 175 -0.16 -26.45 15.64
N PHE A 176 0.63 -25.66 14.92
CA PHE A 176 1.30 -24.44 15.38
C PHE A 176 0.56 -23.14 15.01
N SER A 177 0.81 -22.08 15.76
CA SER A 177 0.46 -20.71 15.40
C SER A 177 1.67 -19.82 15.63
N SER A 178 1.91 -18.88 14.73
CA SER A 178 2.98 -17.89 14.88
C SER A 178 2.51 -16.50 14.49
N VAL A 179 3.32 -15.48 14.72
CA VAL A 179 3.00 -14.09 14.43
C VAL A 179 3.52 -13.74 13.03
N LEU A 180 2.70 -13.04 12.24
CA LEU A 180 3.22 -12.35 11.05
C LEU A 180 4.16 -11.27 11.55
N GLU A 181 5.42 -11.30 11.15
CA GLU A 181 6.43 -10.41 11.72
C GLU A 181 6.61 -9.15 10.88
N ARG A 182 6.66 -9.32 9.56
CA ARG A 182 7.03 -8.26 8.63
C ARG A 182 6.45 -8.49 7.24
N LEU A 183 6.12 -7.40 6.55
CA LEU A 183 5.96 -7.34 5.11
C LEU A 183 7.08 -6.48 4.52
N GLU A 184 7.81 -7.00 3.54
CA GLU A 184 8.91 -6.30 2.86
C GLU A 184 8.63 -6.19 1.36
N LEU A 185 8.66 -4.98 0.82
CA LEU A 185 8.50 -4.67 -0.61
C LEU A 185 9.87 -4.75 -1.30
N TYR A 186 10.37 -5.97 -1.47
CA TYR A 186 11.77 -6.21 -1.86
C TYR A 186 12.09 -5.86 -3.34
N GLU A 187 11.07 -5.78 -4.19
CA GLU A 187 11.17 -5.39 -5.60
C GLU A 187 9.83 -4.76 -6.04
N PRO A 188 9.80 -3.91 -7.08
CA PRO A 188 8.57 -3.32 -7.59
C PRO A 188 7.47 -4.35 -7.89
N GLY A 189 6.32 -4.19 -7.23
CA GLY A 189 5.17 -5.07 -7.30
C GLY A 189 5.39 -6.44 -6.63
N LYS A 190 6.40 -6.60 -5.78
CA LYS A 190 6.68 -7.86 -5.06
C LYS A 190 6.83 -7.63 -3.57
N GLY A 191 6.19 -8.51 -2.79
CA GLY A 191 6.20 -8.49 -1.34
C GLY A 191 6.72 -9.80 -0.76
N ALA A 192 7.41 -9.74 0.37
CA ALA A 192 7.85 -10.89 1.15
C ALA A 192 7.22 -10.83 2.56
N ILE A 193 6.42 -11.85 2.90
CA ILE A 193 5.80 -11.99 4.22
C ILE A 193 6.68 -12.87 5.08
N TYR A 194 7.14 -12.32 6.20
CA TYR A 194 7.90 -13.03 7.21
C TYR A 194 6.95 -13.44 8.33
N VAL A 195 7.04 -14.70 8.75
CA VAL A 195 6.32 -15.24 9.90
C VAL A 195 7.37 -15.78 10.85
N ARG A 196 7.23 -15.41 12.13
CA ARG A 196 8.23 -15.78 13.14
C ARG A 196 8.43 -17.30 13.19
N GLY A 197 9.67 -17.74 13.28
CA GLY A 197 10.03 -19.16 13.34
C GLY A 197 9.97 -19.90 12.00
N LEU A 198 9.56 -19.26 10.90
CA LEU A 198 9.73 -19.84 9.57
C LEU A 198 11.07 -19.43 8.95
N PRO A 199 11.85 -20.37 8.38
CA PRO A 199 13.19 -20.08 7.88
C PRO A 199 13.21 -19.25 6.59
N LYS A 200 12.11 -19.25 5.81
CA LYS A 200 12.00 -18.53 4.55
C LYS A 200 10.71 -17.72 4.51
N PRO A 201 10.76 -16.46 4.03
CA PRO A 201 9.56 -15.69 3.82
C PRO A 201 8.74 -16.25 2.66
N LYS A 202 7.45 -15.93 2.66
CA LYS A 202 6.61 -16.13 1.48
C LYS A 202 6.73 -14.94 0.55
N LYS A 203 7.22 -15.18 -0.66
CA LYS A 203 7.28 -14.17 -1.71
C LYS A 203 6.01 -14.17 -2.54
N TRP A 204 5.51 -12.99 -2.83
CA TRP A 204 4.28 -12.73 -3.56
C TRP A 204 4.47 -11.66 -4.61
N ASN A 205 3.84 -11.86 -5.77
CA ASN A 205 3.54 -10.76 -6.68
C ASN A 205 2.31 -10.04 -6.11
N LEU A 206 2.48 -8.78 -5.75
CA LEU A 206 1.41 -7.89 -5.32
C LEU A 206 0.85 -7.22 -6.57
N TRP A 207 -0.43 -7.41 -6.83
CA TRP A 207 -1.04 -6.82 -8.01
C TRP A 207 -1.17 -5.31 -7.84
N ILE A 208 -0.90 -4.61 -8.94
CA ILE A 208 -1.01 -3.16 -9.03
C ILE A 208 -2.49 -2.76 -8.94
N VAL A 209 -2.72 -1.52 -8.51
CA VAL A 209 -4.04 -0.91 -8.66
C VAL A 209 -4.33 -0.75 -10.16
N THR A 210 -5.52 -1.11 -10.60
CA THR A 210 -5.96 -0.92 -11.99
C THR A 210 -7.35 -0.33 -12.04
N LEU A 211 -7.68 0.34 -13.15
CA LEU A 211 -9.06 0.72 -13.45
C LEU A 211 -9.86 -0.54 -13.79
N GLN A 212 -11.07 -0.66 -13.25
CA GLN A 212 -12.01 -1.65 -13.72
C GLN A 212 -12.47 -1.29 -15.14
N LYS A 213 -12.55 -2.31 -15.99
CA LYS A 213 -13.01 -2.18 -17.36
C LYS A 213 -14.52 -2.25 -17.44
#